data_AF-A0A538PUT0-F1
#
_entry.id   AF-A0A538PUT0-F1
#
_cell.length_a   1.000
_cell.length_b   1.000
_cell.length_c   1.000
_cell.angle_alpha   90.00
_cell.angle_beta   90.00
_cell.angle_gamma   90.00
#
_symmetry.space_group_name_H-M   'P 1'
#
loop_
_entity.id
_entity.type
_entity.pdbx_description
1 polymer ?
#
loop_
_entity_poly.entity_id
_entity_poly.type
_entity_poly.pdbx_seq_one_letter_code
_entity_poly.pdbx_strand_id
1 'polypeptide(L)'
;MSHRASCYNRKSPNLKRSFSRFIGVDLGGGRGKTTAIAEIRSGPGGAQVIEVATRSGRLPWTDDTLLGRLMSASPAEAVIAIDAPLTQAACGRCERPVCPGMEACADPAVIWLRTEGRALVRKVAMETVGGGSRPAFTAQARLAPYAHRATEIVMTYERGLLPLSAIGHGSGAIAARAGQIRRRLRGVGFELHANVLEVSPAATVAALCGPRAARGYKRDADPWQTRAQILERLGDLSFALQSRMAREDVLQSDHCFDAVLSAYTAYLWARDGWPTPDGCFTDDGWIVAPP
;
A
#
# COMPACT_ATOMS: atom_id res chain seq x y z
N MET A 1 -5.41 2.71 -27.19
CA MET A 1 -5.61 1.50 -26.38
C MET A 1 -4.23 0.88 -26.13
N SER A 2 -3.65 1.10 -24.94
CA SER A 2 -2.28 0.67 -24.62
C SER A 2 -2.34 -0.62 -23.81
N HIS A 3 -1.91 -1.74 -24.39
CA HIS A 3 -1.68 -2.99 -23.66
C HIS A 3 -0.53 -2.78 -22.66
N ARG A 4 -0.85 -2.43 -21.41
CA ARG A 4 0.12 -2.46 -20.31
C ARG A 4 0.36 -3.93 -19.95
N ALA A 5 1.63 -4.35 -20.04
CA ALA A 5 2.07 -5.61 -19.45
C ALA A 5 1.76 -5.54 -17.96
N SER A 6 1.03 -6.52 -17.44
CA SER A 6 0.63 -6.57 -16.04
C SER A 6 1.75 -7.26 -15.26
N CYS A 7 2.27 -6.59 -14.23
CA CYS A 7 3.17 -7.17 -13.21
C CYS A 7 2.56 -8.35 -12.43
N TYR A 8 1.27 -8.64 -12.63
CA TYR A 8 0.60 -9.82 -12.11
C TYR A 8 0.82 -11.02 -13.02
N ASN A 9 1.42 -12.08 -12.47
CA ASN A 9 1.57 -13.35 -13.17
C ASN A 9 0.17 -13.93 -13.46
N ARG A 10 -0.27 -13.92 -14.73
CA ARG A 10 -1.58 -14.41 -15.16
C ARG A 10 -1.78 -15.92 -14.99
N LYS A 11 -0.75 -16.66 -14.57
CA LYS A 11 -0.79 -18.13 -14.46
C LYS A 11 -1.29 -18.65 -13.11
N SER A 12 -1.47 -17.80 -12.10
CA SER A 12 -2.04 -18.23 -10.82
C SER A 12 -3.57 -18.17 -10.89
N PRO A 13 -4.30 -19.26 -10.57
CA PRO A 13 -5.75 -19.21 -10.51
C PRO A 13 -6.20 -18.20 -9.46
N ASN A 14 -7.15 -17.32 -9.83
CA ASN A 14 -7.78 -16.36 -8.91
C ASN A 14 -8.58 -17.12 -7.85
N LEU A 15 -7.92 -17.53 -6.77
CA LEU A 15 -8.54 -18.18 -5.63
C LEU A 15 -9.12 -17.11 -4.72
N LYS A 16 -10.45 -17.06 -4.65
CA LYS A 16 -11.14 -16.23 -3.65
C LYS A 16 -10.71 -16.67 -2.25
N ARG A 17 -10.33 -15.71 -1.42
CA ARG A 17 -9.85 -15.95 -0.06
C ARG A 17 -11.02 -15.80 0.92
N SER A 18 -11.10 -16.67 1.91
CA SER A 18 -12.24 -16.79 2.83
C SER A 18 -12.29 -15.76 3.97
N PHE A 19 -11.53 -14.67 3.86
CA PHE A 19 -11.50 -13.62 4.88
C PHE A 19 -12.82 -12.86 4.92
N SER A 20 -13.28 -12.56 6.14
CA SER A 20 -14.52 -11.80 6.36
C SER A 20 -14.29 -10.43 6.98
N ARG A 21 -13.09 -10.21 7.54
CA ARG A 21 -12.67 -8.99 8.26
C ARG A 21 -11.47 -8.35 7.57
N PHE A 22 -11.55 -7.05 7.32
CA PHE A 22 -10.49 -6.28 6.67
C PHE A 22 -10.21 -5.04 7.49
N ILE A 23 -8.99 -4.93 8.01
CA ILE A 23 -8.56 -3.79 8.81
C ILE A 23 -7.57 -2.99 7.99
N GLY A 24 -7.92 -1.75 7.67
CA GLY A 24 -7.04 -0.81 7.00
C GLY A 24 -6.40 0.12 8.00
N VAL A 25 -5.13 0.43 7.80
CA VAL A 25 -4.34 1.31 8.66
C VAL A 25 -3.65 2.34 7.79
N ASP A 26 -4.00 3.62 7.96
CA ASP A 26 -3.12 4.71 7.54
C ASP A 26 -2.16 5.01 8.68
N LEU A 27 -0.88 4.66 8.48
CA LEU A 27 0.10 4.65 9.56
C LEU A 27 0.82 6.00 9.67
N GLY A 28 0.47 6.73 10.72
CA GLY A 28 1.20 7.93 11.13
C GLY A 28 2.60 7.63 11.67
N GLY A 29 3.53 8.55 11.44
CA GLY A 29 4.86 8.53 12.07
C GLY A 29 4.83 9.15 13.47
N GLY A 30 5.87 8.90 14.27
CA GLY A 30 5.96 9.37 15.66
C GLY A 30 6.03 10.89 15.88
N ARG A 31 6.12 11.71 14.83
CA ARG A 31 6.10 13.18 14.91
C ARG A 31 4.98 13.76 14.04
N GLY A 32 3.79 13.90 14.60
CA GLY A 32 2.72 14.77 14.07
C GLY A 32 1.79 14.20 12.99
N LYS A 33 2.05 13.01 12.45
CA LYS A 33 1.09 12.36 11.55
C LYS A 33 0.13 11.48 12.34
N THR A 34 -1.17 11.71 12.15
CA THR A 34 -2.21 10.92 12.78
C THR A 34 -2.23 9.52 12.18
N THR A 35 -2.45 8.52 13.02
CA THR A 35 -2.78 7.17 12.56
C THR A 35 -4.29 7.03 12.54
N ALA A 36 -4.82 6.39 11.52
CA ALA A 36 -6.23 6.03 11.45
C ALA A 36 -6.39 4.54 11.16
N ILE A 37 -7.47 3.97 11.68
CA ILE A 37 -7.90 2.63 11.33
C ILE A 37 -9.28 2.70 10.68
N ALA A 38 -9.55 1.73 9.82
CA ALA A 38 -10.89 1.41 9.37
C ALA A 38 -11.09 -0.09 9.42
N GLU A 39 -12.30 -0.51 9.77
CA GLU A 39 -12.70 -1.91 9.71
C GLU A 39 -13.83 -2.09 8.73
N ILE A 40 -13.63 -3.01 7.79
CA ILE A 40 -14.63 -3.48 6.84
C ILE A 40 -14.99 -4.94 7.15
N ARG A 41 -16.27 -5.27 7.00
CA ARG A 41 -16.75 -6.65 6.92
C ARG A 41 -17.26 -6.95 5.52
N SER A 42 -16.95 -8.14 4.99
CA SER A 42 -17.64 -8.64 3.81
C SER A 42 -19.02 -9.17 4.20
N GLY A 43 -20.04 -8.87 3.41
CA GLY A 43 -21.37 -9.45 3.51
C GLY A 43 -21.99 -9.71 2.13
N PRO A 44 -23.24 -10.16 2.08
CA PRO A 44 -23.95 -10.47 0.82
C PRO A 44 -24.02 -9.30 -0.17
N GLY A 45 -24.05 -8.06 0.35
CA GLY A 45 -24.11 -6.84 -0.45
C GLY A 45 -22.77 -6.18 -0.75
N GLY A 46 -21.64 -6.84 -0.46
CA GLY A 46 -20.30 -6.30 -0.68
C GLY A 46 -19.54 -5.99 0.62
N ALA A 47 -18.76 -4.92 0.61
CA ALA A 47 -18.00 -4.41 1.74
C ALA A 47 -18.85 -3.45 2.58
N GLN A 48 -18.82 -3.62 3.90
CA GLN A 48 -19.47 -2.72 4.84
C GLN A 48 -18.46 -2.16 5.84
N VAL A 49 -18.30 -0.83 5.87
CA VAL A 49 -17.51 -0.11 6.86
C VAL A 49 -18.22 -0.15 8.20
N ILE A 50 -17.58 -0.77 9.19
CA ILE A 50 -18.09 -0.95 10.55
C ILE A 50 -17.54 0.13 11.48
N GLU A 51 -16.27 0.47 11.33
CA GLU A 51 -15.55 1.40 12.19
C GLU A 51 -14.59 2.24 11.35
N VAL A 52 -14.46 3.51 11.71
CA VAL A 52 -13.36 4.39 11.26
C VAL A 52 -12.96 5.23 12.46
N ALA A 53 -11.67 5.28 12.79
CA ALA A 53 -11.22 5.97 13.98
C ALA A 53 -9.77 6.43 13.89
N THR A 54 -9.50 7.65 14.37
CA THR A 54 -8.14 8.17 14.62
C THR A 54 -7.67 7.94 16.06
N ARG A 55 -8.53 7.36 16.90
CA ARG A 55 -8.29 7.10 18.33
C ARG A 55 -8.97 5.81 18.80
N SER A 56 -8.37 5.14 19.78
CA SER A 56 -8.99 4.05 20.54
C SER A 56 -9.79 4.65 21.70
N GLY A 57 -11.07 4.96 21.47
CA GLY A 57 -11.86 5.76 22.42
C GLY A 57 -11.22 7.15 22.60
N ARG A 58 -10.68 7.43 23.79
CA ARG A 58 -9.99 8.70 24.07
C ARG A 58 -8.48 8.67 23.81
N LEU A 59 -7.90 7.50 23.60
CA LEU A 59 -6.45 7.33 23.47
C LEU A 59 -6.02 7.43 22.00
N PRO A 60 -4.88 8.07 21.69
CA PRO A 60 -4.32 8.02 20.34
C PRO A 60 -3.86 6.60 19.99
N TRP A 61 -3.80 6.28 18.69
CA TRP A 61 -3.23 5.04 18.19
C TRP A 61 -1.69 5.02 18.30
N THR A 62 -1.20 4.85 19.52
CA THR A 62 0.19 4.46 19.82
C THR A 62 0.47 3.03 19.35
N ASP A 63 1.74 2.59 19.39
CA ASP A 63 2.09 1.21 19.04
C ASP A 63 1.34 0.19 19.90
N ASP A 64 1.25 0.40 21.20
CA ASP A 64 0.59 -0.54 22.11
C ASP A 64 -0.92 -0.63 21.86
N THR A 65 -1.59 0.52 21.70
CA THR A 65 -3.05 0.55 21.46
C THR A 65 -3.40 -0.01 20.09
N LEU A 66 -2.62 0.35 19.06
CA LEU A 66 -2.79 -0.18 17.71
C LEU A 66 -2.53 -1.69 17.68
N LEU A 67 -1.43 -2.17 18.26
CA LEU A 67 -1.12 -3.60 18.30
C LEU A 67 -2.17 -4.38 19.09
N GLY A 68 -2.61 -3.88 20.25
CA GLY A 68 -3.69 -4.51 21.00
C GLY A 68 -4.96 -4.68 20.16
N ARG A 69 -5.34 -3.64 19.41
CA ARG A 69 -6.47 -3.67 18.49
C ARG A 69 -6.28 -4.65 17.33
N LEU A 70 -5.13 -4.65 16.68
CA LEU A 70 -4.82 -5.52 15.53
C LEU A 70 -4.71 -6.99 15.95
N MET A 71 -4.02 -7.27 17.06
CA MET A 71 -3.80 -8.63 17.56
C MET A 71 -5.07 -9.27 18.16
N SER A 72 -6.11 -8.48 18.45
CA SER A 72 -7.43 -9.00 18.83
C SER A 72 -8.18 -9.68 17.67
N ALA A 73 -7.74 -9.50 16.43
CA ALA A 73 -8.34 -10.13 15.27
C ALA A 73 -7.74 -11.53 15.04
N SER A 74 -8.58 -12.49 14.66
CA SER A 74 -8.13 -13.82 14.27
C SER A 74 -7.38 -13.78 12.93
N PRO A 75 -6.13 -14.28 12.83
CA PRO A 75 -5.40 -14.32 11.57
C PRO A 75 -6.05 -15.21 10.50
N ALA A 76 -6.91 -16.14 10.91
CA ALA A 76 -7.66 -17.01 9.98
C ALA A 76 -8.84 -16.29 9.30
N GLU A 77 -9.32 -15.20 9.88
CA GLU A 77 -10.54 -14.50 9.43
C GLU A 77 -10.28 -13.06 8.98
N ALA A 78 -9.13 -12.49 9.36
CA ALA A 78 -8.81 -11.09 9.15
C ALA A 78 -7.60 -10.86 8.25
N VAL A 79 -7.67 -9.80 7.44
CA VAL A 79 -6.53 -9.22 6.72
C VAL A 79 -6.26 -7.82 7.27
N ILE A 80 -4.97 -7.52 7.51
CA ILE A 80 -4.51 -6.19 7.92
C ILE A 80 -3.78 -5.55 6.74
N ALA A 81 -4.32 -4.47 6.19
CA ALA A 81 -3.68 -3.68 5.14
C ALA A 81 -3.15 -2.37 5.71
N ILE A 82 -1.86 -2.10 5.51
CA ILE A 82 -1.16 -0.95 6.07
C ILE A 82 -0.62 -0.08 4.93
N ASP A 83 -0.99 1.20 4.91
CA ASP A 83 -0.39 2.24 4.05
C ASP A 83 0.98 2.66 4.60
N ALA A 84 1.95 1.75 4.53
CA ALA A 84 3.33 1.99 4.90
C ALA A 84 4.26 0.91 4.35
N PRO A 85 5.54 1.22 4.08
CA PRO A 85 6.56 0.22 3.78
C PRO A 85 6.66 -0.83 4.89
N LEU A 86 6.22 -2.06 4.61
CA LEU A 86 6.31 -3.17 5.56
C LEU A 86 7.69 -3.83 5.51
N THR A 87 8.41 -3.68 4.41
CA THR A 87 9.76 -4.21 4.17
C THR A 87 10.77 -3.08 3.99
N GLN A 88 12.03 -3.37 4.30
CA GLN A 88 13.15 -2.50 3.97
C GLN A 88 13.72 -2.88 2.61
N ALA A 89 14.39 -1.93 1.94
CA ALA A 89 15.17 -2.22 0.74
C ALA A 89 16.25 -3.28 1.02
N ALA A 90 16.58 -4.08 0.00
CA ALA A 90 17.51 -5.20 0.08
C ALA A 90 18.80 -4.92 0.86
N CYS A 91 19.49 -3.81 0.59
CA CYS A 91 20.72 -3.51 1.34
C CYS A 91 20.47 -3.09 2.80
N GLY A 92 19.30 -2.53 3.12
CA GLY A 92 18.93 -2.15 4.49
C GLY A 92 18.66 -3.34 5.41
N ARG A 93 18.20 -4.47 4.83
CA ARG A 93 17.99 -5.74 5.56
C ARG A 93 19.17 -6.73 5.47
N CYS A 94 20.25 -6.35 4.81
CA CYS A 94 21.40 -7.23 4.59
C CYS A 94 22.25 -7.36 5.85
N GLU A 95 22.54 -8.59 6.26
CA GLU A 95 23.36 -8.89 7.46
C GLU A 95 24.78 -9.38 7.11
N ARG A 96 25.18 -9.33 5.83
CA ARG A 96 26.53 -9.75 5.42
C ARG A 96 27.58 -8.84 6.08
N PRO A 97 28.67 -9.42 6.63
CA PRO A 97 29.71 -8.62 7.29
C PRO A 97 30.48 -7.72 6.30
N VAL A 98 30.62 -8.15 5.04
CA VAL A 98 31.27 -7.37 3.98
C VAL A 98 30.37 -7.34 2.76
N CYS A 99 30.03 -6.14 2.29
CA CYS A 99 29.24 -5.95 1.08
C CYS A 99 30.11 -6.15 -0.17
N PRO A 100 29.74 -7.04 -1.11
CA PRO A 100 30.49 -7.24 -2.35
C PRO A 100 30.29 -6.10 -3.37
N GLY A 101 29.44 -5.12 -3.05
CA GLY A 101 29.03 -4.05 -3.98
C GLY A 101 27.89 -4.48 -4.92
N MET A 102 27.24 -3.50 -5.54
CA MET A 102 26.03 -3.70 -6.35
C MET A 102 26.25 -4.62 -7.55
N GLU A 103 27.43 -4.57 -8.18
CA GLU A 103 27.74 -5.35 -9.39
C GLU A 103 28.07 -6.84 -9.10
N ALA A 104 28.47 -7.17 -7.87
CA ALA A 104 28.73 -8.56 -7.45
C ALA A 104 27.70 -9.10 -6.44
N CYS A 105 26.68 -8.31 -6.09
CA CYS A 105 25.62 -8.76 -5.18
C CYS A 105 24.73 -9.80 -5.85
N ALA A 106 24.45 -10.89 -5.11
CA ALA A 106 23.58 -11.98 -5.55
C ALA A 106 22.14 -11.87 -5.00
N ASP A 107 21.82 -10.83 -4.22
CA ASP A 107 20.45 -10.62 -3.74
C ASP A 107 19.51 -10.37 -4.94
N PRO A 108 18.37 -11.09 -5.04
CA PRO A 108 17.47 -10.99 -6.19
C PRO A 108 16.95 -9.58 -6.47
N ALA A 109 16.67 -8.77 -5.44
CA ALA A 109 16.17 -7.41 -5.63
C ALA A 109 17.27 -6.47 -6.12
N VAL A 110 18.52 -6.67 -5.69
CA VAL A 110 19.66 -5.93 -6.22
C VAL A 110 19.93 -6.28 -7.69
N ILE A 111 19.84 -7.56 -8.04
CA ILE A 111 19.92 -8.02 -9.44
C ILE A 111 18.82 -7.38 -10.26
N TRP A 112 17.59 -7.38 -9.76
CA TRP A 112 16.45 -6.80 -10.46
C TRP A 112 16.63 -5.29 -10.71
N LEU A 113 17.04 -4.54 -9.68
CA LEU A 113 17.24 -3.10 -9.78
C LEU A 113 18.31 -2.72 -10.81
N ARG A 114 19.42 -3.46 -10.89
CA ARG A 114 20.50 -3.16 -11.87
C ARG A 114 20.18 -3.63 -13.28
N THR A 115 19.23 -4.56 -13.45
CA THR A 115 18.82 -5.12 -14.74
C THR A 115 17.42 -4.63 -15.15
N GLU A 116 16.35 -5.35 -14.83
CA GLU A 116 14.98 -5.02 -15.28
C GLU A 116 14.53 -3.63 -14.80
N GLY A 117 14.83 -3.27 -13.55
CA GLY A 117 14.50 -1.96 -13.00
C GLY A 117 15.14 -0.82 -13.80
N ARG A 118 16.43 -0.95 -14.12
CA ARG A 118 17.15 0.04 -14.95
C ARG A 118 16.58 0.11 -16.36
N ALA A 119 16.19 -1.02 -16.95
CA ALA A 119 15.54 -1.05 -18.26
C ALA A 119 14.17 -0.35 -18.25
N LEU A 120 13.36 -0.58 -17.20
CA LEU A 120 12.05 0.05 -17.02
C LEU A 120 12.17 1.58 -16.91
N VAL A 121 13.09 2.08 -16.07
CA VAL A 121 13.33 3.52 -15.92
C VAL A 121 13.73 4.15 -17.25
N ARG A 122 14.64 3.52 -18.01
CA ARG A 122 15.08 4.00 -19.32
C ARG A 122 13.93 4.06 -20.33
N LYS A 123 13.10 3.01 -20.38
CA LYS A 123 11.93 2.94 -21.26
C LYS A 123 10.98 4.12 -21.00
N VAL A 124 10.61 4.36 -19.75
CA VAL A 124 9.70 5.46 -19.39
C VAL A 124 10.32 6.82 -19.66
N ALA A 125 11.64 6.98 -19.44
CA ALA A 125 12.34 8.21 -19.79
C ALA A 125 12.23 8.49 -21.29
N MET A 126 12.48 7.51 -22.16
CA MET A 126 12.36 7.65 -23.63
C MET A 126 10.93 8.02 -24.06
N GLU A 127 9.92 7.40 -23.47
CA GLU A 127 8.51 7.70 -23.76
C GLU A 127 8.10 9.14 -23.36
N THR A 128 8.81 9.76 -22.41
CA THR A 128 8.46 11.07 -21.85
C THR A 128 9.10 12.25 -22.62
N VAL A 129 10.17 12.02 -23.39
CA VAL A 129 10.85 13.07 -24.21
C VAL A 129 9.95 13.60 -25.35
N GLY A 130 8.78 12.99 -25.60
CA GLY A 130 7.82 13.39 -26.64
C GLY A 130 6.66 14.33 -26.22
N GLY A 131 6.69 14.95 -25.02
CA GLY A 131 5.72 16.01 -24.66
C GLY A 131 4.61 15.66 -23.65
N GLY A 132 4.86 14.71 -22.74
CA GLY A 132 3.91 14.37 -21.67
C GLY A 132 4.26 14.99 -20.31
N SER A 133 3.27 15.50 -19.58
CA SER A 133 3.35 16.07 -18.23
C SER A 133 3.65 15.04 -17.12
N ARG A 134 4.63 14.16 -17.32
CA ARG A 134 5.23 13.33 -16.28
C ARG A 134 6.45 14.07 -15.73
N PRO A 135 6.80 13.91 -14.45
CA PRO A 135 7.96 14.59 -13.88
C PRO A 135 9.18 14.32 -14.75
N ALA A 136 9.86 15.39 -15.17
CA ALA A 136 11.09 15.32 -15.95
C ALA A 136 12.16 14.62 -15.11
N PHE A 137 12.25 13.31 -15.24
CA PHE A 137 13.33 12.54 -14.67
C PHE A 137 14.41 12.39 -15.72
N THR A 138 15.60 12.88 -15.40
CA THR A 138 16.79 12.64 -16.19
C THR A 138 16.98 11.12 -16.30
N ALA A 139 17.32 10.63 -17.48
CA ALA A 139 17.53 9.22 -17.82
C ALA A 139 18.70 8.55 -17.05
N GLN A 140 19.11 9.13 -15.92
CA GLN A 140 20.26 8.80 -15.08
C GLN A 140 19.89 8.65 -13.60
N ALA A 141 18.63 8.40 -13.25
CA ALA A 141 18.31 7.99 -11.88
C ALA A 141 19.08 6.69 -11.57
N ARG A 142 20.21 6.81 -10.85
CA ARG A 142 20.99 5.68 -10.39
C ARG A 142 20.14 4.99 -9.33
N LEU A 143 19.48 3.90 -9.75
CA LEU A 143 18.76 3.03 -8.82
C LEU A 143 19.75 2.53 -7.78
N ALA A 144 19.54 2.96 -6.54
CA ALA A 144 20.34 2.62 -5.39
C ALA A 144 19.61 1.53 -4.57
N PRO A 145 20.13 0.30 -4.47
CA PRO A 145 19.46 -0.80 -3.74
C PRO A 145 19.39 -0.63 -2.23
N TYR A 146 20.11 0.35 -1.68
CA TYR A 146 19.94 0.78 -0.31
C TYR A 146 18.74 1.71 -0.14
N ALA A 147 18.35 2.48 -1.16
CA ALA A 147 17.30 3.49 -1.07
C ALA A 147 15.97 3.09 -1.74
N HIS A 148 16.01 2.17 -2.70
CA HIS A 148 14.86 1.80 -3.52
C HIS A 148 14.52 0.33 -3.37
N ARG A 149 13.23 0.03 -3.21
CA ARG A 149 12.69 -1.32 -3.39
C ARG A 149 12.28 -1.55 -4.84
N ALA A 150 12.41 -2.77 -5.31
CA ALA A 150 11.94 -3.16 -6.64
C ALA A 150 10.45 -2.82 -6.82
N THR A 151 9.62 -3.09 -5.80
CA THR A 151 8.19 -2.75 -5.83
C THR A 151 7.94 -1.26 -6.02
N GLU A 152 8.76 -0.38 -5.43
CA GLU A 152 8.58 1.07 -5.53
C GLU A 152 8.87 1.56 -6.96
N ILE A 153 9.86 0.95 -7.61
CA ILE A 153 10.20 1.23 -9.01
C ILE A 153 9.07 0.78 -9.93
N VAL A 154 8.50 -0.42 -9.74
CA VAL A 154 7.35 -0.87 -10.53
C VAL A 154 6.15 0.07 -10.35
N MET A 155 5.78 0.39 -9.11
CA MET A 155 4.65 1.30 -8.83
C MET A 155 4.86 2.69 -9.46
N THR A 156 6.10 3.20 -9.42
CA THR A 156 6.43 4.51 -9.99
C THR A 156 6.38 4.52 -11.50
N TYR A 157 7.13 3.62 -12.14
CA TYR A 157 7.41 3.73 -13.56
C TYR A 157 6.37 2.99 -14.41
N GLU A 158 5.80 1.88 -13.92
CA GLU A 158 4.75 1.15 -14.65
C GLU A 158 3.37 1.73 -14.37
N ARG A 159 3.09 2.07 -13.11
CA ARG A 159 1.75 2.50 -12.66
C ARG A 159 1.59 4.01 -12.50
N GLY A 160 2.68 4.78 -12.53
CA GLY A 160 2.63 6.24 -12.43
C GLY A 160 2.28 6.74 -11.03
N LEU A 161 2.61 5.96 -10.00
CA LEU A 161 2.28 6.22 -8.60
C LEU A 161 3.53 6.59 -7.82
N LEU A 162 3.44 7.49 -6.84
CA LEU A 162 4.58 7.81 -5.99
C LEU A 162 4.40 7.12 -4.63
N PRO A 163 4.86 5.86 -4.47
CA PRO A 163 4.77 5.18 -3.19
C PRO A 163 5.64 5.87 -2.15
N LEU A 164 5.31 5.67 -0.86
CA LEU A 164 6.13 6.12 0.24
C LEU A 164 7.49 5.39 0.19
N SER A 165 8.56 6.08 -0.19
CA SER A 165 9.91 5.50 -0.12
C SER A 165 10.28 5.23 1.33
N ALA A 166 10.86 4.06 1.62
CA ALA A 166 11.35 3.69 2.94
C ALA A 166 12.44 4.63 3.50
N ILE A 167 13.16 5.39 2.65
CA ILE A 167 14.33 6.20 3.04
C ILE A 167 14.13 7.71 2.82
N GLY A 168 12.91 8.15 2.47
CA GLY A 168 12.58 9.58 2.41
C GLY A 168 12.62 10.26 3.79
N HIS A 169 12.97 11.56 3.82
CA HIS A 169 13.17 12.39 5.03
C HIS A 169 11.96 12.50 5.99
N GLY A 170 10.81 11.91 5.68
CA GLY A 170 9.65 11.80 6.59
C GLY A 170 9.04 10.39 6.70
N SER A 171 9.56 9.42 5.95
CA SER A 171 9.00 8.07 5.83
C SER A 171 9.76 7.03 6.65
N GLY A 172 11.02 7.29 7.01
CA GLY A 172 11.84 6.36 7.78
C GLY A 172 11.22 5.96 9.13
N ALA A 173 10.60 6.91 9.84
CA ALA A 173 9.91 6.64 11.10
C ALA A 173 8.64 5.77 10.90
N ILE A 174 7.91 6.01 9.81
CA ILE A 174 6.72 5.23 9.43
C ILE A 174 7.14 3.80 9.06
N ALA A 175 8.16 3.66 8.20
CA ALA A 175 8.70 2.37 7.79
C ALA A 175 9.27 1.56 8.97
N ALA A 176 9.97 2.21 9.90
CA ALA A 176 10.47 1.57 11.12
C ALA A 176 9.31 1.05 12.00
N ARG A 177 8.27 1.88 12.18
CA ARG A 177 7.06 1.53 12.93
C ARG A 177 6.29 0.39 12.26
N ALA A 178 6.09 0.46 10.95
CA ALA A 178 5.46 -0.59 10.14
C ALA A 178 6.21 -1.92 10.25
N GLY A 179 7.54 -1.89 10.15
CA GLY A 179 8.39 -3.06 10.34
C GLY A 179 8.27 -3.66 11.75
N GLN A 180 8.17 -2.83 12.79
CA GLN A 180 7.93 -3.29 14.16
C GLN A 180 6.55 -3.91 14.32
N ILE A 181 5.50 -3.27 13.80
CA ILE A 181 4.13 -3.81 13.81
C ILE A 181 4.09 -5.17 13.11
N ARG A 182 4.65 -5.26 11.90
CA ARG A 182 4.76 -6.51 11.13
C ARG A 182 5.43 -7.62 11.94
N ARG A 183 6.56 -7.34 12.59
CA ARG A 183 7.26 -8.34 13.43
C ARG A 183 6.39 -8.83 14.58
N ARG A 184 5.64 -7.95 15.24
CA ARG A 184 4.76 -8.29 16.35
C ARG A 184 3.54 -9.09 15.90
N LEU A 185 2.93 -8.71 14.79
CA LEU A 185 1.81 -9.45 14.17
C LEU A 185 2.23 -10.88 13.78
N ARG A 186 3.45 -11.04 13.23
CA ARG A 186 4.00 -12.38 12.94
C ARG A 186 4.04 -13.31 14.15
N GLY A 187 4.30 -12.77 15.34
CA GLY A 187 4.30 -13.55 16.59
C GLY A 187 2.94 -14.16 16.95
N VAL A 188 1.85 -13.72 16.33
CA VAL A 188 0.49 -14.23 16.56
C VAL A 188 -0.16 -14.81 15.29
N GLY A 189 0.63 -15.20 14.28
CA GLY A 189 0.15 -15.94 13.11
C GLY A 189 -0.24 -15.08 11.91
N PHE A 190 0.09 -13.78 11.91
CA PHE A 190 -0.08 -12.91 10.75
C PHE A 190 1.17 -12.92 9.86
N GLU A 191 1.02 -13.20 8.57
CA GLU A 191 2.07 -13.38 7.59
C GLU A 191 1.98 -12.34 6.45
N LEU A 192 3.14 -11.81 6.08
CA LEU A 192 3.26 -10.88 4.95
C LEU A 192 2.78 -11.56 3.67
N HIS A 193 2.02 -10.83 2.83
CA HIS A 193 1.42 -11.30 1.58
C HIS A 193 0.26 -12.30 1.72
N ALA A 194 -0.04 -12.79 2.92
CA ALA A 194 -1.12 -13.74 3.18
C ALA A 194 -2.30 -13.10 3.94
N ASN A 195 -2.02 -12.41 5.04
CA ASN A 195 -3.04 -11.71 5.82
C ASN A 195 -2.50 -10.40 6.46
N VAL A 196 -1.28 -10.01 6.11
CA VAL A 196 -0.76 -8.65 6.28
C VAL A 196 -0.27 -8.13 4.95
N LEU A 197 -0.83 -7.01 4.51
CA LEU A 197 -0.58 -6.42 3.19
C LEU A 197 0.00 -5.01 3.34
N GLU A 198 1.02 -4.72 2.54
CA GLU A 198 1.38 -3.35 2.23
C GLU A 198 0.47 -2.87 1.10
N VAL A 199 -0.15 -1.70 1.26
CA VAL A 199 -1.10 -1.14 0.29
C VAL A 199 -0.75 0.31 0.00
N SER A 200 -1.36 0.87 -1.05
CA SER A 200 -1.30 2.30 -1.34
C SER A 200 -2.69 2.82 -1.72
N PRO A 201 -3.35 3.62 -0.86
CA PRO A 201 -4.64 4.25 -1.16
C PRO A 201 -4.63 5.03 -2.47
N ALA A 202 -3.57 5.79 -2.74
CA ALA A 202 -3.41 6.51 -4.00
C ALA A 202 -3.35 5.58 -5.22
N ALA A 203 -2.73 4.40 -5.10
CA ALA A 203 -2.72 3.38 -6.14
C ALA A 203 -4.12 2.83 -6.42
N THR A 204 -4.87 2.57 -5.36
CA THR A 204 -6.26 2.10 -5.43
C THR A 204 -7.17 3.12 -6.10
N VAL A 205 -7.09 4.40 -5.69
CA VAL A 205 -7.85 5.48 -6.33
C VAL A 205 -7.44 5.65 -7.79
N ALA A 206 -6.14 5.58 -8.11
CA ALA A 206 -5.68 5.73 -9.48
C ALA A 206 -6.21 4.63 -10.40
N ALA A 207 -6.26 3.39 -9.90
CA ALA A 207 -6.75 2.24 -10.65
C ALA A 207 -8.27 2.27 -10.86
N LEU A 208 -9.03 2.61 -9.80
CA LEU A 208 -10.50 2.54 -9.84
C LEU A 208 -11.16 3.84 -10.32
N CYS A 209 -10.57 4.98 -10.01
CA CYS A 209 -11.15 6.30 -10.25
C CYS A 209 -10.32 7.20 -11.19
N GLY A 210 -9.10 6.76 -11.54
CA GLY A 210 -8.20 7.46 -12.44
C GLY A 210 -7.18 8.37 -11.74
N PRO A 211 -6.09 8.73 -12.44
CA PRO A 211 -4.94 9.43 -11.85
C PRO A 211 -5.24 10.87 -11.40
N ARG A 212 -6.31 11.50 -11.92
CA ARG A 212 -6.74 12.83 -11.45
C ARG A 212 -7.29 12.75 -10.03
N ALA A 213 -8.21 11.83 -9.78
CA ALA A 213 -8.79 11.60 -8.45
C ALA A 213 -7.70 11.27 -7.43
N ALA A 214 -6.73 10.42 -7.80
CA ALA A 214 -5.62 10.03 -6.94
C ALA A 214 -4.70 11.19 -6.52
N ARG A 215 -4.53 12.21 -7.38
CA ARG A 215 -3.78 13.42 -7.03
C ARG A 215 -4.61 14.40 -6.20
N GLY A 216 -5.91 14.42 -6.43
CA GLY A 216 -6.82 15.44 -5.93
C GLY A 216 -7.40 15.19 -4.54
N TYR A 217 -7.66 13.95 -4.14
CA TYR A 217 -8.42 13.64 -2.91
C TYR A 217 -7.79 14.15 -1.59
N LYS A 218 -6.53 14.58 -1.61
CA LYS A 218 -5.86 15.27 -0.49
C LYS A 218 -5.54 16.74 -0.73
N ARG A 219 -5.51 17.19 -1.99
CA ARG A 219 -4.86 18.45 -2.41
C ARG A 219 -5.76 19.39 -3.21
N ASP A 220 -6.90 18.92 -3.68
CA ASP A 220 -7.86 19.77 -4.39
C ASP A 220 -8.39 20.86 -3.48
N ALA A 221 -8.95 21.93 -4.07
CA ALA A 221 -9.56 23.03 -3.31
C ALA A 221 -10.74 22.54 -2.45
N ASP A 222 -11.45 21.52 -2.93
CA ASP A 222 -12.49 20.80 -2.18
C ASP A 222 -12.16 19.29 -2.13
N PRO A 223 -11.34 18.86 -1.16
CA PRO A 223 -11.03 17.45 -0.96
C PRO A 223 -12.24 16.63 -0.53
N TRP A 224 -13.20 17.25 0.18
CA TRP A 224 -14.41 16.57 0.65
C TRP A 224 -15.24 16.08 -0.55
N GLN A 225 -15.49 16.96 -1.52
CA GLN A 225 -16.26 16.60 -2.72
C GLN A 225 -15.56 15.52 -3.53
N THR A 226 -14.24 15.62 -3.67
CA THR A 226 -13.44 14.63 -4.39
C THR A 226 -13.51 13.25 -3.71
N ARG A 227 -13.41 13.20 -2.37
CA ARG A 227 -13.57 11.95 -1.60
C ARG A 227 -14.98 11.38 -1.71
N ALA A 228 -16.02 12.21 -1.68
CA ALA A 228 -17.41 11.78 -1.84
C ALA A 228 -17.63 11.10 -3.20
N GLN A 229 -17.16 11.72 -4.28
CA GLN A 229 -17.24 11.15 -5.63
C GLN A 229 -16.45 9.84 -5.77
N ILE A 230 -15.32 9.71 -5.08
CA ILE A 230 -14.56 8.45 -5.04
C ILE A 230 -15.39 7.38 -4.34
N LEU A 231 -15.94 7.65 -3.14
CA LEU A 231 -16.75 6.68 -2.40
C LEU A 231 -17.98 6.22 -3.20
N GLU A 232 -18.64 7.13 -3.92
CA GLU A 232 -19.78 6.79 -4.79
C GLU A 232 -19.41 5.82 -5.93
N ARG A 233 -18.16 5.87 -6.40
CA ARG A 233 -17.66 4.93 -7.41
C ARG A 233 -17.30 3.56 -6.83
N LEU A 234 -17.10 3.45 -5.52
CA LEU A 234 -16.88 2.18 -4.83
C LEU A 234 -18.25 1.51 -4.59
N GLY A 235 -18.93 1.11 -5.66
CA GLY A 235 -20.36 0.79 -5.65
C GLY A 235 -20.79 -0.40 -4.76
N ASP A 236 -19.85 -1.23 -4.32
CA ASP A 236 -20.09 -2.32 -3.36
C ASP A 236 -19.59 -2.00 -1.94
N LEU A 237 -19.17 -0.76 -1.69
CA LEU A 237 -18.82 -0.25 -0.37
C LEU A 237 -20.01 0.49 0.24
N SER A 238 -20.42 0.05 1.42
CA SER A 238 -21.48 0.68 2.21
C SER A 238 -20.97 1.03 3.61
N PHE A 239 -21.69 1.91 4.30
CA PHE A 239 -21.41 2.23 5.71
C PHE A 239 -22.52 1.63 6.56
N ALA A 240 -22.14 0.93 7.63
CA ALA A 240 -23.12 0.33 8.54
C ALA A 240 -23.94 1.42 9.25
N LEU A 241 -25.20 1.13 9.57
CA LEU A 241 -26.11 2.11 10.21
C LEU A 241 -25.59 2.57 11.58
N GLN A 242 -24.98 1.67 12.34
CA GLN A 242 -24.32 1.95 13.61
C GLN A 242 -23.06 2.83 13.46
N SER A 243 -22.58 3.00 12.23
CA SER A 243 -21.38 3.77 11.87
C SER A 243 -21.74 5.06 11.14
N ARG A 244 -22.92 5.65 11.40
CA ARG A 244 -23.44 6.80 10.64
C ARG A 244 -22.48 7.99 10.57
N MET A 245 -21.69 8.23 11.62
CA MET A 245 -20.67 9.28 11.62
C MET A 245 -19.41 8.91 10.84
N ALA A 246 -19.13 7.62 10.63
CA ALA A 246 -17.92 7.19 9.94
C ALA A 246 -17.84 7.68 8.50
N ARG A 247 -18.98 7.82 7.79
CA ARG A 247 -18.96 8.41 6.44
C ARG A 247 -18.47 9.86 6.49
N GLU A 248 -18.96 10.64 7.43
CA GLU A 248 -18.56 12.05 7.56
C GLU A 248 -17.08 12.17 7.99
N ASP A 249 -16.65 11.35 8.96
CA ASP A 249 -15.25 11.31 9.40
C ASP A 249 -14.29 10.96 8.25
N VAL A 250 -14.71 10.05 7.36
CA VAL A 250 -13.98 9.66 6.15
C VAL A 250 -13.89 10.80 5.14
N LEU A 251 -14.95 11.59 4.99
CA LEU A 251 -14.93 12.71 4.04
C LEU A 251 -14.11 13.89 4.57
N GLN A 252 -14.13 14.13 5.89
CA GLN A 252 -13.40 15.22 6.53
C GLN A 252 -11.89 14.93 6.69
N SER A 253 -11.51 13.70 7.05
CA SER A 253 -10.12 13.32 7.32
C SER A 253 -9.51 12.48 6.19
N ASP A 254 -8.40 12.93 5.62
CA ASP A 254 -7.61 12.13 4.67
C ASP A 254 -7.09 10.84 5.30
N HIS A 255 -6.70 10.88 6.58
CA HIS A 255 -6.25 9.68 7.30
C HIS A 255 -7.36 8.62 7.41
N CYS A 256 -8.57 9.03 7.80
CA CYS A 256 -9.73 8.14 7.82
C CYS A 256 -10.05 7.59 6.42
N PHE A 257 -9.95 8.43 5.40
CA PHE A 257 -10.17 8.04 4.01
C PHE A 257 -9.16 7.00 3.53
N ASP A 258 -7.88 7.20 3.80
CA ASP A 258 -6.81 6.27 3.44
C ASP A 258 -6.91 4.95 4.21
N ALA A 259 -7.33 4.98 5.47
CA ALA A 259 -7.58 3.77 6.23
C ALA A 259 -8.74 2.96 5.61
N VAL A 260 -9.83 3.60 5.19
CA VAL A 260 -10.94 2.93 4.47
C VAL A 260 -10.46 2.35 3.14
N LEU A 261 -9.72 3.12 2.35
CA LEU A 261 -9.17 2.63 1.08
C LEU A 261 -8.19 1.47 1.29
N SER A 262 -7.41 1.48 2.36
CA SER A 262 -6.51 0.37 2.73
C SER A 262 -7.31 -0.90 3.03
N ALA A 263 -8.34 -0.79 3.88
CA ALA A 263 -9.24 -1.90 4.20
C ALA A 263 -9.95 -2.43 2.95
N TYR A 264 -10.43 -1.52 2.11
CA TYR A 264 -11.15 -1.85 0.89
C TYR A 264 -10.24 -2.52 -0.15
N THR A 265 -8.98 -2.09 -0.22
CA THR A 265 -7.96 -2.75 -1.08
C THR A 265 -7.75 -4.20 -0.65
N ALA A 266 -7.67 -4.48 0.66
CA ALA A 266 -7.59 -5.85 1.16
C ALA A 266 -8.84 -6.67 0.85
N TYR A 267 -10.03 -6.06 0.97
CA TYR A 267 -11.29 -6.69 0.58
C TYR A 267 -11.29 -7.09 -0.89
N LEU A 268 -10.94 -6.17 -1.80
CA LEU A 268 -10.85 -6.46 -3.23
C LEU A 268 -9.81 -7.56 -3.53
N TRP A 269 -8.63 -7.46 -2.92
CA TRP A 269 -7.57 -8.47 -3.04
C TRP A 269 -8.05 -9.88 -2.66
N ALA A 270 -8.83 -10.00 -1.57
CA ALA A 270 -9.39 -11.28 -1.14
C ALA A 270 -10.54 -11.75 -2.02
N ARG A 271 -11.47 -10.85 -2.37
CA ARG A 271 -12.66 -11.12 -3.19
C ARG A 271 -12.31 -11.58 -4.60
N ASP A 272 -11.29 -10.95 -5.19
CA ASP A 272 -10.92 -11.15 -6.60
C ASP A 272 -9.73 -12.10 -6.76
N GLY A 273 -9.11 -12.54 -5.67
CA GLY A 273 -8.03 -13.53 -5.70
C GLY A 273 -6.77 -13.01 -6.37
N TRP A 274 -6.43 -11.73 -6.20
CA TRP A 274 -5.29 -11.13 -6.90
C TRP A 274 -3.98 -11.89 -6.61
N PRO A 275 -3.15 -12.14 -7.63
CA PRO A 275 -1.90 -12.85 -7.43
C PRO A 275 -0.85 -11.94 -6.80
N THR A 276 0.10 -12.54 -6.09
CA THR A 276 1.29 -11.84 -5.60
C THR A 276 2.42 -12.07 -6.62
N PRO A 277 3.16 -11.05 -7.03
CA PRO A 277 4.32 -11.23 -7.90
C PRO A 277 5.38 -12.14 -7.27
N ASP A 278 6.07 -12.91 -8.11
CA ASP A 278 7.12 -13.86 -7.74
C ASP A 278 8.53 -13.21 -7.79
N GLY A 279 9.55 -13.99 -7.50
CA GLY A 279 10.94 -13.54 -7.57
C GLY A 279 11.32 -12.56 -6.47
N CYS A 280 11.92 -11.42 -6.83
CA CYS A 280 12.48 -10.50 -5.84
C CYS A 280 11.43 -9.83 -4.92
N PHE A 281 10.16 -9.78 -5.34
CA PHE A 281 9.08 -9.15 -4.60
C PHE A 281 8.60 -9.95 -3.39
N THR A 282 8.92 -11.25 -3.33
CA THR A 282 8.59 -12.09 -2.17
C THR A 282 9.28 -11.55 -0.90
N ASP A 283 10.58 -11.26 -0.99
CA ASP A 283 11.38 -10.76 0.14
C ASP A 283 11.39 -9.23 0.25
N ASP A 284 11.42 -8.54 -0.91
CA ASP A 284 11.49 -7.07 -0.95
C ASP A 284 10.12 -6.42 -0.70
N GLY A 285 9.05 -7.22 -0.63
CA GLY A 285 7.68 -6.76 -0.42
C GLY A 285 6.97 -6.38 -1.71
N TRP A 286 5.65 -6.24 -1.61
CA TRP A 286 4.78 -5.87 -2.72
C TRP A 286 3.70 -4.93 -2.23
N ILE A 287 3.53 -3.81 -2.94
CA ILE A 287 2.43 -2.87 -2.70
C ILE A 287 1.20 -3.39 -3.42
N VAL A 288 0.23 -3.90 -2.66
CA VAL A 288 -1.04 -4.40 -3.18
C VAL A 288 -1.93 -3.22 -3.60
N ALA A 289 -2.42 -3.28 -4.83
CA ALA A 289 -3.39 -2.35 -5.40
C ALA A 289 -4.15 -3.05 -6.55
N PRO A 290 -5.33 -2.57 -6.96
CA PRO A 290 -6.09 -3.17 -8.07
C PRO A 290 -5.26 -3.28 -9.37
N PRO A 291 -5.35 -4.40 -10.12
CA PRO A 291 -4.56 -4.64 -11.33
C PRO A 291 -4.91 -3.72 -12.51
#